data_AF-A0A3D1GAS0-F1
#
_entry.id   AF-A0A3D1GAS0-F1
#
_cell.length_a   1.000
_cell.length_b   1.000
_cell.length_c   1.000
_cell.angle_alpha   90.00
_cell.angle_beta   90.00
_cell.angle_gamma   90.00
#
_symmetry.space_group_name_H-M   'P 1'
#
loop_
_entity.id
_entity.type
_entity.pdbx_description
1 polymer ?
#
loop_
_entity_poly.entity_id
_entity_poly.type
_entity_poly.pdbx_seq_one_letter_code
_entity_poly.pdbx_strand_id
1 'polypeptide(L)' 'MNQERGNPGDQVITGLLSRHNAWVEQTHISKTPTLFVNGYEMPVNYTVDDLKAMIPGLTESIPNVVELKSKTISHKSQ' A
#
# COMPACT_ATOMS: atom_id res chain seq x y z
N MET A 1 11.88 37.40 -14.47
CA MET A 1 11.12 36.17 -14.77
C MET A 1 11.05 35.36 -13.50
N ASN A 2 9.90 35.37 -12.82
CA ASN A 2 9.71 34.57 -11.62
C ASN A 2 9.35 33.16 -12.06
N GLN A 3 10.26 32.22 -11.83
CA GLN A 3 10.01 30.82 -12.08
C GLN A 3 9.03 30.33 -11.00
N GLU A 4 7.80 30.05 -11.40
CA GLU A 4 6.78 29.43 -10.56
C GLU A 4 7.33 28.09 -10.08
N ARG A 5 7.79 28.04 -8.83
CA ARG A 5 8.19 26.78 -8.21
C ARG A 5 6.92 25.96 -8.03
N GLY A 6 6.75 24.96 -8.89
CA GLY A 6 5.65 23.99 -8.78
C GLY A 6 5.57 23.45 -7.35
N ASN A 7 4.35 23.22 -6.88
CA ASN A 7 4.08 22.76 -5.52
C ASN A 7 4.90 21.48 -5.25
N PRO A 8 5.65 21.39 -4.14
CA PRO A 8 6.38 20.17 -3.77
C PRO A 8 5.52 18.90 -3.80
N GLY A 9 4.21 19.02 -3.51
CA GLY A 9 3.25 17.92 -3.62
C GLY A 9 3.13 17.35 -5.04
N ASP A 10 3.22 18.19 -6.07
CA ASP A 10 3.06 17.78 -7.47
C ASP A 10 4.24 16.93 -7.93
N GLN A 11 5.45 17.25 -7.45
CA GLN A 11 6.66 16.47 -7.75
C GLN A 11 6.61 15.08 -7.11
N VAL A 12 6.09 14.97 -5.89
CA VAL A 12 5.90 13.69 -5.20
C VAL A 12 4.86 12.83 -5.92
N ILE A 13 3.71 13.41 -6.28
CA ILE A 13 2.65 12.70 -7.02
C ILE A 13 3.17 12.19 -8.36
N THR A 14 3.88 13.04 -9.10
CA THR A 14 4.47 12.68 -10.41
C THR A 14 5.45 11.51 -10.26
N GLY A 15 6.30 11.53 -9.23
CA GLY A 15 7.22 10.43 -8.94
C GLY A 15 6.51 9.11 -8.60
N LEU A 16 5.42 9.17 -7.82
CA LEU A 16 4.62 7.99 -7.48
C LEU A 16 3.94 7.38 -8.71
N LEU A 17 3.36 8.22 -9.57
CA LEU A 17 2.72 7.79 -10.81
C LEU A 17 3.72 7.14 -11.78
N SER A 18 4.90 7.74 -11.93
CA SER A 18 5.97 7.18 -12.77
C SER A 18 6.41 5.80 -12.29
N ARG A 19 6.60 5.62 -10.98
CA ARG A 19 6.93 4.31 -10.38
C ARG A 19 5.80 3.29 -10.55
N HIS A 20 4.56 3.72 -10.41
CA HIS A 20 3.40 2.85 -10.62
C HIS A 20 3.33 2.35 -12.06
N ASN A 21 3.43 3.24 -13.05
CA ASN A 21 3.39 2.87 -14.46
C ASN A 21 4.53 1.91 -14.83
N ALA A 22 5.75 2.18 -14.38
CA ALA A 22 6.89 1.29 -14.58
C ALA A 22 6.65 -0.10 -13.97
N TRP A 23 6.02 -0.17 -12.80
CA TRP A 23 5.66 -1.45 -12.17
C TRP A 23 4.61 -2.22 -12.98
N VAL A 24 3.56 -1.55 -13.48
CA VAL A 24 2.54 -2.16 -14.35
C VAL A 24 3.17 -2.74 -15.62
N GLU A 25 4.06 -1.98 -16.28
CA GLU A 25 4.77 -2.42 -17.48
C GLU A 25 5.66 -3.64 -17.21
N GLN A 26 6.44 -3.63 -16.13
CA GLN A 26 7.35 -4.72 -15.78
C GLN A 26 6.60 -6.02 -15.43
N THR A 27 5.47 -5.89 -14.74
CA THR A 27 4.67 -7.04 -14.28
C THR A 27 3.73 -7.59 -15.34
N HIS A 28 3.59 -6.91 -16.49
CA HIS A 28 2.72 -7.32 -17.60
C HIS A 28 1.27 -7.60 -17.14
N ILE A 29 0.76 -6.82 -16.17
CA ILE A 29 -0.60 -6.99 -15.64
C ILE A 29 -1.61 -6.83 -16.79
N SER A 30 -2.32 -7.91 -17.10
CA SER A 30 -3.24 -7.95 -18.25
C SER A 30 -4.72 -7.82 -17.86
N LYS A 31 -5.04 -7.84 -16.55
CA LYS A 31 -6.41 -7.81 -16.01
C LYS A 31 -6.42 -7.27 -14.59
N THR A 32 -7.60 -6.94 -14.08
CA THR A 32 -7.81 -6.50 -12.69
C THR A 32 -9.04 -7.17 -12.08
N PRO A 33 -9.03 -7.53 -10.77
CA PRO A 33 -7.92 -7.38 -9.84
C PRO A 33 -6.82 -8.43 -10.09
N THR A 34 -5.56 -8.02 -9.90
CA THR A 34 -4.39 -8.91 -9.86
C THR A 34 -3.62 -8.64 -8.57
N LEU A 35 -3.28 -9.70 -7.83
CA LEU A 35 -2.56 -9.61 -6.56
C LEU A 35 -1.18 -10.26 -6.70
N PHE A 36 -0.18 -9.64 -6.08
CA PHE A 36 1.17 -10.18 -5.99
C PHE A 36 1.57 -10.36 -4.53
N VAL A 37 2.17 -11.50 -4.19
CA VAL A 37 2.78 -11.76 -2.89
C VAL A 37 4.22 -12.17 -3.12
N ASN A 38 5.17 -11.43 -2.53
CA ASN A 38 6.61 -11.65 -2.72
C ASN A 38 7.05 -11.69 -4.20
N GLY A 39 6.37 -10.94 -5.07
CA GLY A 39 6.65 -10.88 -6.51
C GLY A 39 5.97 -11.94 -7.37
N TYR A 40 5.22 -12.87 -6.77
CA TYR A 40 4.47 -13.90 -7.51
C TYR A 40 3.01 -13.50 -7.70
N GLU A 41 2.51 -13.60 -8.94
CA GLU A 41 1.10 -13.40 -9.25
C GLU A 41 0.26 -14.51 -8.62
N MET A 42 -0.82 -14.12 -7.95
CA MET A 42 -1.78 -15.07 -7.40
C MET A 42 -2.69 -15.69 -8.49
N PRO A 43 -3.15 -16.94 -8.31
CA PRO A 43 -4.06 -17.58 -9.27
C PRO A 43 -5.35 -16.78 -9.53
N VAL A 44 -5.91 -16.95 -10.72
CA VAL A 44 -7.03 -16.13 -11.22
C VAL A 44 -8.30 -16.23 -10.40
N ASN A 45 -8.57 -17.40 -9.83
CA ASN A 45 -9.77 -17.74 -9.08
C ASN A 45 -9.53 -17.71 -7.56
N TYR A 46 -8.46 -17.07 -7.11
CA TYR A 46 -8.14 -17.00 -5.70
C TYR A 46 -9.19 -16.18 -4.95
N THR A 47 -9.78 -16.79 -3.92
CA THR A 47 -10.75 -16.13 -3.06
C THR A 47 -10.09 -15.61 -1.79
N VAL A 48 -10.81 -14.74 -1.07
CA VAL A 48 -10.40 -14.30 0.27
C VAL A 48 -10.32 -15.47 1.24
N ASP A 49 -11.14 -16.50 1.07
CA ASP A 49 -11.12 -17.68 1.94
C ASP A 49 -9.89 -18.56 1.68
N ASP A 50 -9.45 -18.65 0.43
CA ASP A 50 -8.18 -19.32 0.08
C ASP A 50 -6.99 -18.61 0.75
N LEU A 51 -7.01 -17.26 0.82
CA LEU A 51 -5.99 -16.48 1.51
C LEU A 51 -5.97 -16.77 3.02
N LYS A 52 -7.16 -16.87 3.64
CA LYS A 52 -7.27 -17.25 5.06
C LYS A 52 -6.75 -18.67 5.32
N ALA A 53 -7.01 -19.58 4.39
CA ALA A 53 -6.56 -20.97 4.51
C ALA A 53 -5.04 -21.13 4.32
N MET A 54 -4.43 -20.36 3.41
CA MET A 54 -2.99 -20.43 3.15
C MET A 54 -2.11 -19.89 4.26
N ILE A 55 -2.64 -18.96 5.06
CA ILE A 55 -1.83 -18.29 6.08
C ILE A 55 -2.52 -18.39 7.44
N PRO A 56 -2.62 -19.61 8.02
CA PRO A 56 -3.10 -19.80 9.37
C PRO A 56 -2.27 -18.95 10.33
N GLY A 57 -2.92 -18.12 11.13
CA GLY A 57 -2.25 -17.23 12.07
C GLY A 57 -1.78 -15.89 11.51
N LEU A 58 -1.88 -15.61 10.21
CA LEU A 58 -1.53 -14.26 9.71
C LEU A 58 -2.51 -13.21 10.22
N THR A 59 -3.80 -13.52 10.19
CA THR A 59 -4.85 -12.65 10.75
C THR A 59 -4.70 -12.43 12.24
N GLU A 60 -4.12 -13.40 12.96
CA GLU A 60 -3.81 -13.30 14.39
C GLU A 60 -2.52 -12.50 14.66
N SER A 61 -1.59 -12.50 13.70
CA SER A 61 -0.32 -11.77 13.76
C SER A 61 -0.39 -10.32 13.29
N ILE A 62 -1.43 -9.95 12.54
CA ILE A 62 -1.69 -8.56 12.16
C ILE A 62 -2.33 -7.90 13.40
N PRO A 63 -1.60 -7.06 14.15
CA PRO A 63 -2.22 -6.35 15.27
C PRO A 63 -3.40 -5.57 14.72
N ASN A 64 -4.57 -5.69 15.36
CA ASN A 64 -5.77 -4.94 15.00
C ASN A 64 -5.40 -3.46 14.81
N VAL A 65 -5.33 -2.99 13.56
CA VAL A 65 -4.91 -1.63 13.19
C VAL A 65 -5.93 -0.56 13.65
N VAL A 66 -6.89 -0.95 14.50
CA VAL A 66 -7.89 -0.06 15.08
C VAL A 66 -7.32 0.78 16.23
N GLU A 67 -6.14 0.47 16.78
CA GLU A 67 -5.62 1.15 17.98
C GLU A 67 -4.43 2.10 17.73
N LEU A 68 -4.49 2.92 16.66
CA LEU A 68 -3.59 4.07 16.49
C LEU A 68 -4.30 5.43 16.66
N LYS A 69 -5.44 5.45 17.37
CA LYS A 69 -6.11 6.70 17.79
C LYS A 69 -6.27 6.73 19.30
N SER A 70 -5.23 7.16 20.03
CA SER A 70 -5.31 7.96 21.27
C SER A 70 -4.07 7.85 22.17
N LYS A 71 -2.91 8.35 21.73
CA LYS A 71 -1.89 8.80 22.71
C LYS A 71 -0.96 9.86 22.12
N THR A 72 -1.55 11.01 21.82
CA THR A 72 -0.78 12.24 21.57
C THR A 72 -1.15 13.27 22.65
N ILE A 73 -0.22 13.39 23.61
CA ILE A 73 0.05 14.53 24.51
C ILE A 73 -0.90 14.76 25.70
N SER A 74 -0.45 14.32 26.88
CA SER A 74 -0.72 15.01 28.15
C SER A 74 0.62 15.43 28.74
N HIS A 75 1.02 16.68 28.46
CA HIS A 75 2.09 17.34 29.22
C HIS A 75 1.54 17.59 30.62
N LYS A 76 2.04 16.84 31.61
CA LYS A 76 1.88 17.19 33.03
C LYS A 76 2.62 18.51 33.29
N SER A 77 1.89 19.49 33.82
CA SER A 77 2.45 20.56 34.62
C SER A 77 3.26 19.98 35.78
N GLN A 78 4.50 20.46 35.91
CA GLN A 78 5.13 20.74 37.19
C GLN A 78 5.80 22.10 37.09
#